data_AF-A0A3S5DLV9-F1
#
_entry.id   AF-A0A3S5DLV9-F1
#
_cell.length_a   1.000
_cell.length_b   1.000
_cell.length_c   1.000
_cell.angle_alpha   90.00
_cell.angle_beta   90.00
_cell.angle_gamma   90.00
#
_symmetry.space_group_name_H-M   'P 1'
#
loop_
_entity.id
_entity.type
_entity.pdbx_description
1 polymer ?
#
loop_
_entity_poly.entity_id
_entity_poly.type
_entity_poly.pdbx_seq_one_letter_code
_entity_poly.pdbx_strand_id
1 'polypeptide(L)' 'MQKPTAAPEPKNWKPGGYLERLPKDPWGNAYQYANPGTHGEIDIWSFGADGEPGGEGNDADIGNWDSGK' A
#
# COMPACT_ATOMS: atom_id res chain seq x y z
N MET A 1 12.67 5.65 -9.95
CA MET A 1 11.40 5.12 -10.51
C MET A 1 11.32 5.49 -11.99
N GLN A 2 10.81 4.59 -12.85
CA GLN A 2 10.59 4.88 -14.27
C GLN A 2 9.12 5.27 -14.51
N LYS A 3 8.86 6.14 -15.51
CA LYS A 3 7.48 6.53 -15.86
C LYS A 3 6.71 5.29 -16.32
N PRO A 4 5.48 5.04 -15.83
CA PRO A 4 4.61 3.99 -16.35
C PRO A 4 4.29 4.23 -17.82
N THR A 5 4.42 3.20 -18.64
CA THR A 5 4.06 3.22 -20.07
C THR A 5 2.71 2.56 -20.36
N ALA A 6 2.03 2.05 -19.33
CA ALA A 6 0.70 1.47 -19.46
C ALA A 6 -0.33 2.56 -19.80
N ALA A 7 -1.27 2.24 -20.68
CA ALA A 7 -2.37 3.13 -21.04
C ALA A 7 -3.48 3.10 -19.96
N PRO A 8 -4.11 4.24 -19.64
CA PRO A 8 -3.81 5.58 -20.14
C PRO A 8 -2.51 6.11 -19.53
N GLU A 9 -1.69 6.79 -20.35
CA GLU A 9 -0.48 7.39 -19.84
C GLU A 9 -0.79 8.45 -18.77
N PRO A 10 -0.06 8.46 -17.64
CA PRO A 10 -0.25 9.45 -16.60
C PRO A 10 0.13 10.84 -17.12
N LYS A 11 -0.87 11.73 -17.23
CA LYS A 11 -0.72 13.09 -17.76
C LYS A 11 0.30 13.93 -16.99
N ASN A 12 0.36 13.77 -15.67
CA ASN A 12 1.17 14.59 -14.76
C ASN A 12 2.18 13.75 -13.96
N TRP A 13 2.84 12.79 -14.60
CA TRP A 13 3.88 11.98 -13.93
C TRP A 13 5.04 12.84 -13.44
N LYS A 14 5.31 12.82 -12.13
CA LYS A 14 6.44 13.54 -11.55
C LYS A 14 7.77 12.87 -11.95
N PRO A 15 8.73 13.61 -12.57
CA PRO A 15 10.07 13.08 -12.81
C PRO A 15 10.71 12.58 -11.51
N GLY A 16 11.26 11.36 -11.54
CA GLY A 16 11.78 10.69 -10.34
C GLY A 16 10.77 9.85 -9.56
N GLY A 17 9.46 10.01 -9.81
CA GLY A 17 8.38 9.30 -9.12
C GLY A 17 7.82 10.04 -7.90
N TYR A 18 6.96 9.38 -7.14
CA TYR A 18 6.24 9.97 -5.99
C TYR A 18 6.83 9.59 -4.64
N LEU A 19 7.68 8.56 -4.57
CA LEU A 19 8.40 8.14 -3.37
C LEU A 19 9.88 7.97 -3.72
N GLU A 20 10.76 8.39 -2.83
CA GLU A 20 12.21 8.15 -2.99
C GLU A 20 12.55 6.68 -2.79
N ARG A 21 11.92 6.05 -1.79
CA ARG A 21 12.02 4.62 -1.49
C ARG A 21 10.70 4.14 -0.89
N LEU A 22 10.27 2.94 -1.27
CA LEU A 22 9.11 2.32 -0.64
C LEU A 22 9.51 1.92 0.79
N PRO A 23 8.83 2.44 1.84
CA PRO A 23 9.07 1.98 3.19
C PRO A 23 8.60 0.53 3.32
N LYS A 24 9.24 -0.18 4.24
CA LYS A 24 8.72 -1.45 4.75
C LYS A 24 7.79 -1.15 5.91
N ASP A 25 6.90 -2.07 6.20
CA ASP A 25 6.09 -2.02 7.42
C ASP A 25 6.97 -2.14 8.69
N PRO A 26 6.41 -2.00 9.90
CA PRO A 26 7.17 -2.12 11.15
C PRO A 26 7.88 -3.46 11.36
N TRP A 27 7.45 -4.52 10.67
CA TRP A 27 7.99 -5.88 10.77
C TRP A 27 8.96 -6.22 9.63
N GLY A 28 9.17 -5.31 8.69
CA GLY A 28 10.10 -5.46 7.58
C GLY A 28 9.50 -6.06 6.32
N ASN A 29 8.18 -6.26 6.25
CA ASN A 29 7.48 -6.73 5.06
C ASN A 29 7.13 -5.56 4.12
N ALA A 30 6.74 -5.90 2.90
CA ALA A 30 6.23 -4.92 1.95
C ALA A 30 4.74 -4.63 2.24
N TYR A 31 4.36 -3.36 2.15
CA TYR A 31 2.95 -2.99 2.14
C TYR A 31 2.23 -3.58 0.93
N GLN A 32 0.99 -3.96 1.14
CA GLN A 32 0.07 -4.38 0.10
C GLN A 32 -0.67 -3.18 -0.47
N TYR A 33 -1.10 -3.28 -1.72
CA TYR A 33 -1.82 -2.23 -2.43
C TYR A 33 -2.87 -2.83 -3.37
N ALA A 34 -4.08 -2.27 -3.35
CA ALA A 34 -5.14 -2.60 -4.30
C ALA A 34 -5.80 -1.35 -4.88
N ASN A 35 -6.11 -1.41 -6.17
CA ASN A 35 -6.88 -0.42 -6.91
C ASN A 35 -7.61 -1.13 -8.08
N PRO A 36 -8.95 -1.26 -8.03
CA PRO A 36 -9.84 -0.73 -6.99
C PRO A 36 -9.66 -1.45 -5.65
N GLY A 37 -9.76 -0.69 -4.56
CA GLY A 37 -9.81 -1.23 -3.20
C GLY A 37 -11.12 -1.95 -2.90
N THR A 38 -11.13 -2.77 -1.85
CA THR A 38 -12.35 -3.39 -1.31
C THR A 38 -12.94 -2.58 -0.15
N HIS A 39 -12.13 -1.74 0.51
CA HIS A 39 -12.55 -0.89 1.63
C HIS A 39 -12.73 0.58 1.24
N GLY A 40 -12.20 0.99 0.09
CA GLY A 40 -12.37 2.32 -0.50
C GLY A 40 -11.92 2.36 -1.96
N GLU A 41 -11.61 3.56 -2.47
CA GLU A 41 -11.06 3.71 -3.83
C GLU A 41 -9.73 2.96 -3.99
N ILE A 42 -8.89 3.04 -2.96
CA ILE A 42 -7.63 2.31 -2.84
C ILE A 42 -7.49 1.72 -1.45
N ASP A 43 -6.83 0.58 -1.38
CA ASP A 43 -6.46 -0.06 -0.13
C ASP A 43 -4.93 -0.14 -0.05
N ILE A 44 -4.37 0.27 1.09
CA ILE A 44 -2.96 0.11 1.44
C ILE A 44 -2.90 -0.49 2.85
N TRP A 45 -2.23 -1.63 3.02
CA TRP A 45 -2.20 -2.32 4.31
C TRP A 45 -0.95 -3.16 4.57
N SER A 46 -0.80 -3.56 5.83
CA SER A 46 0.21 -4.47 6.37
C SER A 46 -0.48 -5.71 6.91
N PHE A 47 0.08 -6.91 6.67
CA PHE A 47 -0.39 -8.18 7.21
C PHE A 47 0.11 -8.45 8.65
N GLY A 48 0.23 -7.41 9.48
CA GLY A 48 0.76 -7.61 10.83
C GLY A 48 2.18 -8.22 10.92
N ALA A 49 2.49 -8.77 12.10
CA ALA A 49 3.78 -9.35 12.41
C ALA A 49 4.03 -10.72 11.79
N ASP A 50 2.97 -11.51 11.58
CA ASP A 50 3.05 -12.85 10.99
C ASP A 50 3.16 -12.81 9.45
N GLY A 51 2.75 -11.70 8.83
CA GLY A 51 2.79 -11.51 7.39
C GLY A 51 1.68 -12.26 6.66
N GLU A 52 0.63 -12.69 7.36
CA GLU A 52 -0.52 -13.42 6.81
C GLU A 52 -1.83 -12.61 6.93
N PRO A 53 -2.82 -12.85 6.06
CA PRO A 53 -4.11 -12.17 6.16
C PRO A 53 -4.85 -12.54 7.46
N GLY A 54 -5.44 -11.53 8.12
CA GLY A 54 -6.25 -11.70 9.32
C GLY A 54 -5.47 -11.41 10.60
N GLY A 55 -5.44 -12.38 11.52
CA GLY A 55 -4.75 -12.26 12.81
C GLY A 55 -5.45 -11.38 13.86
N GLU A 56 -4.84 -11.32 15.04
CA GLU A 56 -5.28 -10.46 16.15
C GLU A 56 -4.05 -9.81 16.82
N GLY A 57 -4.27 -8.69 17.53
CA GLY A 57 -3.19 -8.01 18.23
C GLY A 57 -2.11 -7.51 17.26
N ASN A 58 -0.87 -7.98 17.43
CA ASN A 58 0.25 -7.59 16.56
C ASN A 58 0.20 -8.29 15.19
N ASP A 59 -0.54 -9.37 15.08
CA ASP A 59 -0.71 -10.15 13.84
C ASP A 59 -1.90 -9.62 13.04
N ALA A 60 -2.66 -8.67 13.59
CA ALA A 60 -3.80 -8.08 12.90
C ALA A 60 -3.37 -7.31 11.65
N ASP A 61 -4.17 -7.46 10.58
CA ASP A 61 -4.12 -6.57 9.43
C ASP A 61 -4.32 -5.11 9.83
N ILE A 62 -3.48 -4.22 9.31
CA ILE A 62 -3.57 -2.77 9.55
C ILE A 62 -3.65 -2.04 8.22
N GLY A 63 -4.78 -1.42 7.94
CA GLY A 63 -5.04 -0.72 6.68
C GLY A 63 -5.40 0.74 6.81
N ASN A 64 -5.35 1.47 5.69
CA ASN A 64 -5.75 2.88 5.60
C ASN A 64 -7.26 3.10 5.89
N TRP A 65 -8.07 2.05 5.90
CA TRP A 65 -9.48 2.12 6.27
C TRP A 65 -9.68 2.21 7.80
N ASP A 66 -8.73 1.73 8.60
CA ASP A 66 -8.84 1.74 10.08
C ASP A 66 -8.55 3.13 10.67
N SER A 67 -7.99 4.05 9.89
CA SER A 67 -7.71 5.42 10.31
C SER A 67 -8.95 6.34 10.39
N GLY A 68 -10.16 5.81 10.20
CA GLY A 68 -11.43 6.54 10.27
C GLY A 68 -11.92 6.88 11.68
N LYS A 69 -11.11 7.55 12.51
CA LYS A 69 -11.62 8.31 13.67
C LYS A 69 -11.63 9.79 13.41
#